data_AF-A0A3S9LZ05-F1
#
_entry.id   AF-A0A3S9LZ05-F1
#
_cell.length_a   1.000
_cell.length_b   1.000
_cell.length_c   1.000
_cell.angle_alpha   90.00
_cell.angle_beta   90.00
_cell.angle_gamma   90.00
#
_symmetry.space_group_name_H-M   'P 1'
#
loop_
_entity.id
_entity.type
_entity.pdbx_description
1 polymer ?
#
loop_
_entity_poly.entity_id
_entity_poly.type
_entity_poly.pdbx_seq_one_letter_code
_entity_poly.pdbx_strand_id
1 'polypeptide(L)'
;MESDDAAILIGVSQYRDPSLLDVPAARNSLHAMHRLLTSPELCGWSEDQVHVLEDPAGATDLALELHRLAEETTGTLLIYFVGHGVVSRSGSLCLAAGDTQLRYPDLTGLEYDKVRSALLDSPAQVKLVILDCCYSGRIIQGLAGAGESQLVDSTDIRGVYTLTAADQVAHVPSRDETASTSFTQVLCDVVGSGIPGAPPALALTDIYPKLKSTLKARGLPEPNQRGTDTVESYPFSRNVAYAGGSGFRLLPQEHVDHFLRILAAQPRHALTAGSIATLDDWPGVYVLHRESGGAPEILYAARGDRSIAVRLGQHLRKISGRCHIDARDLSFSYLKLDDDLSVLAPERLVLQHLHAQGRSPQWNNSGFGNNDAGRMRDSHRRSGDHFDVLHPIDLSWSVRFDDPPSEVSAHQMAAQLRAQLPYGLRIEPRDNELDQVRLALPDSSLSADQAFRLLATAMGDSWQISALVGQVVMYREQGKRYPNAIRYYAGTQTITEMPEVCKAVGLFADC
;
A
#
# COMPACT_ATOMS: atom_id res chain seq x y z
N MET A 1 22.33 -14.64 16.03
CA MET A 1 20.97 -15.19 15.93
C MET A 1 20.83 -15.54 14.47
N GLU A 2 20.87 -16.83 14.13
CA GLU A 2 20.52 -17.27 12.77
C GLU A 2 19.16 -16.65 12.41
N SER A 3 19.01 -16.14 11.19
CA SER A 3 17.76 -15.52 10.79
C SER A 3 16.74 -16.61 10.48
N ASP A 4 15.57 -16.55 11.12
CA ASP A 4 14.41 -17.42 10.84
C ASP A 4 13.68 -16.92 9.57
N ASP A 5 14.44 -16.75 8.48
CA ASP A 5 13.94 -16.41 7.16
C ASP A 5 13.58 -17.69 6.39
N ALA A 6 12.48 -17.69 5.64
CA ALA A 6 12.08 -18.82 4.80
C ALA A 6 11.55 -18.35 3.42
N ALA A 7 12.05 -18.98 2.36
CA ALA A 7 11.62 -18.76 1.00
C ALA A 7 10.99 -20.04 0.48
N ILE A 8 9.71 -19.97 0.11
CA ILE A 8 8.94 -21.07 -0.44
C ILE A 8 8.83 -20.85 -1.94
N LEU A 9 9.55 -21.64 -2.72
CA LEU A 9 9.60 -21.54 -4.17
C LEU A 9 8.76 -22.66 -4.77
N ILE A 10 7.69 -22.31 -5.47
CA ILE A 10 6.75 -23.25 -6.08
C ILE A 10 6.84 -23.11 -7.59
N GLY A 11 7.14 -24.21 -8.29
CA GLY A 11 7.16 -24.23 -9.74
C GLY A 11 6.37 -25.41 -10.27
N VAL A 12 5.39 -25.14 -11.13
CA VAL A 12 4.56 -26.16 -11.77
C VAL A 12 4.78 -26.09 -13.27
N SER A 13 5.43 -27.10 -13.80
CA SER A 13 5.82 -27.25 -15.21
C SER A 13 4.99 -28.29 -15.95
N GLN A 14 4.36 -29.22 -15.23
CA GLN A 14 3.59 -30.32 -15.80
C GLN A 14 2.16 -30.37 -15.24
N TYR A 15 1.19 -30.61 -16.12
CA TYR A 15 -0.23 -30.68 -15.75
C TYR A 15 -0.90 -31.96 -16.28
N ARG A 16 -1.77 -32.56 -15.44
CA ARG A 16 -2.55 -33.75 -15.82
C ARG A 16 -3.75 -33.42 -16.70
N ASP A 17 -4.36 -32.24 -16.51
CA ASP A 17 -5.44 -31.77 -17.39
C ASP A 17 -4.83 -31.29 -18.71
N PRO A 18 -5.10 -31.93 -19.85
CA PRO A 18 -4.52 -31.56 -21.14
C PRO A 18 -4.94 -30.17 -21.62
N SER A 19 -5.92 -29.53 -20.97
CA SER A 19 -6.33 -28.15 -21.22
C SER A 19 -5.39 -27.12 -20.61
N LEU A 20 -4.57 -27.53 -19.64
CA LEU A 20 -3.47 -26.75 -19.09
C LEU A 20 -2.19 -27.22 -19.79
N LEU A 21 -1.64 -26.40 -20.67
CA LEU A 21 -0.41 -26.74 -21.38
C LEU A 21 0.76 -26.75 -20.41
N ASP A 22 1.64 -27.75 -20.53
CA ASP A 22 2.90 -27.79 -19.79
C ASP A 22 3.73 -26.51 -20.02
N VAL A 23 4.41 -26.07 -18.97
CA VAL A 23 5.26 -24.87 -18.96
C VAL A 23 6.66 -25.28 -18.52
N PRO A 24 7.48 -25.92 -19.39
CA PRO A 24 8.84 -26.35 -19.02
C PRO A 24 9.70 -25.20 -18.46
N ALA A 25 9.48 -23.98 -18.93
CA ALA A 25 10.14 -22.77 -18.45
C ALA A 25 9.88 -22.47 -16.96
N ALA A 26 8.79 -22.97 -16.37
CA ALA A 26 8.48 -22.79 -14.95
C ALA A 26 9.51 -23.49 -14.05
N ARG A 27 9.94 -24.69 -14.44
CA ARG A 27 11.03 -25.41 -13.75
C ARG A 27 12.36 -24.66 -13.85
N ASN A 28 12.68 -24.11 -15.03
CA ASN A 28 13.88 -23.31 -15.21
C ASN A 28 13.86 -22.02 -14.36
N SER A 29 12.71 -21.34 -14.33
CA SER A 29 12.49 -20.16 -13.49
C SER A 29 12.58 -20.47 -11.99
N LEU A 30 12.02 -21.62 -11.56
CA LEU A 30 12.12 -22.10 -10.18
C LEU A 30 13.59 -22.25 -9.76
N HIS A 31 14.38 -22.95 -10.58
CA HIS A 31 15.80 -23.14 -10.30
C HIS A 31 16.61 -21.84 -10.45
N ALA A 32 16.22 -20.92 -11.34
CA ALA A 32 16.85 -19.61 -11.46
C ALA A 32 16.61 -18.75 -10.22
N MET A 33 15.40 -18.77 -9.67
CA MET A 33 15.07 -18.07 -8.43
C MET A 33 15.80 -18.69 -7.23
N HIS A 34 15.86 -20.03 -7.14
CA HIS A 34 16.64 -20.71 -6.10
C HIS A 34 18.10 -20.25 -6.13
N ARG A 35 18.77 -20.31 -7.30
CA ARG A 35 20.16 -19.83 -7.47
C ARG A 35 20.34 -18.35 -7.13
N LEU A 36 19.34 -17.51 -7.44
CA LEU A 36 19.39 -16.09 -7.13
C LEU A 36 19.41 -15.87 -5.61
N LEU A 37 18.51 -16.55 -4.89
CA LEU A 37 18.35 -16.42 -3.44
C LEU A 37 19.55 -17.00 -2.67
N THR A 38 20.05 -18.17 -3.08
CA THR A 38 21.17 -18.83 -2.39
C THR A 38 22.54 -18.27 -2.76
N SER A 39 22.64 -17.42 -3.79
CA SER A 39 23.90 -16.80 -4.20
C SER A 39 24.45 -15.89 -3.08
N PRO A 40 25.65 -16.17 -2.53
CA PRO A 40 26.26 -15.35 -1.47
C PRO A 40 26.62 -13.92 -1.92
N GLU A 41 26.76 -13.73 -3.23
CA GLU A 41 27.07 -12.43 -3.83
C GLU A 41 25.81 -11.57 -4.02
N LEU A 42 24.63 -12.17 -3.97
CA LEU A 42 23.34 -11.52 -4.17
C LEU A 42 22.52 -11.49 -2.87
N CYS A 43 21.65 -12.48 -2.64
CA CYS A 43 20.73 -12.52 -1.52
C CYS A 43 21.30 -13.29 -0.31
N GLY A 44 22.14 -14.31 -0.54
CA GLY A 44 22.91 -15.01 0.50
C GLY A 44 22.08 -15.84 1.48
N TRP A 45 20.91 -16.31 1.08
CA TRP A 45 20.09 -17.24 1.87
C TRP A 45 20.79 -18.59 1.96
N SER A 46 20.70 -19.27 3.10
CA SER A 46 21.22 -20.63 3.23
C SER A 46 20.27 -21.64 2.58
N GLU A 47 20.80 -22.80 2.19
CA GLU A 47 20.01 -23.83 1.48
C GLU A 47 18.82 -24.35 2.31
N ASP A 48 18.96 -24.39 3.63
CA ASP A 48 17.91 -24.78 4.57
C ASP A 48 16.80 -23.74 4.71
N GLN A 49 17.04 -22.48 4.32
CA GLN A 49 16.03 -21.42 4.30
C GLN A 49 15.19 -21.40 3.00
N VAL A 50 15.60 -22.13 1.96
CA VAL A 50 14.93 -22.11 0.64
C VAL A 50 14.24 -23.44 0.35
N HIS A 51 12.94 -23.48 0.54
CA HIS A 51 12.09 -24.66 0.32
C HIS A 51 11.59 -24.71 -1.13
N VAL A 52 12.09 -25.66 -1.91
CA VAL A 52 11.72 -25.86 -3.32
C VAL A 52 10.62 -26.91 -3.44
N LEU A 53 9.45 -26.50 -3.94
CA LEU A 53 8.28 -27.33 -4.22
C LEU A 53 8.08 -27.43 -5.74
N GLU A 54 8.75 -28.40 -6.37
CA GLU A 54 8.69 -28.66 -7.80
C GLU A 54 7.57 -29.64 -8.16
N ASP A 55 6.73 -29.28 -9.13
CA ASP A 55 5.58 -30.04 -9.64
C ASP A 55 4.70 -30.66 -8.51
N PRO A 56 4.25 -29.87 -7.50
CA PRO A 56 3.35 -30.36 -6.46
C PRO A 56 2.12 -31.02 -7.06
N ALA A 57 1.86 -32.26 -6.64
CA ALA A 57 0.83 -33.10 -7.24
C ALA A 57 -0.57 -32.51 -7.04
N GLY A 58 -0.89 -32.00 -5.85
CA GLY A 58 -2.22 -31.49 -5.52
C GLY A 58 -2.21 -30.26 -4.63
N ALA A 59 -3.25 -29.43 -4.77
CA ALA A 59 -3.36 -28.13 -4.10
C ALA A 59 -3.50 -28.22 -2.58
N THR A 60 -4.09 -29.30 -2.05
CA THR A 60 -4.29 -29.48 -0.60
C THR A 60 -2.97 -29.66 0.14
N ASP A 61 -2.12 -30.56 -0.32
CA ASP A 61 -0.82 -30.81 0.31
C ASP A 61 0.08 -29.58 0.19
N LEU A 62 0.02 -28.90 -0.97
CA LEU A 62 0.71 -27.62 -1.17
C LEU A 62 0.23 -26.55 -0.18
N ALA A 63 -1.07 -26.43 0.05
CA ALA A 63 -1.62 -25.48 1.02
C ALA A 63 -1.16 -25.80 2.45
N LEU A 64 -1.16 -27.08 2.85
CA LEU A 64 -0.73 -27.50 4.18
C LEU A 64 0.75 -27.17 4.40
N GLU A 65 1.61 -27.48 3.43
CA GLU A 65 3.04 -27.20 3.53
C GLU A 65 3.33 -25.70 3.56
N LEU A 66 2.59 -24.90 2.77
CA LEU A 66 2.65 -23.45 2.81
C LEU A 66 2.31 -22.89 4.20
N HIS A 67 1.24 -23.35 4.83
CA HIS A 67 0.86 -22.88 6.17
C HIS A 67 1.87 -23.30 7.22
N ARG A 68 2.34 -24.55 7.18
CA ARG A 68 3.34 -25.07 8.12
C ARG A 68 4.62 -24.21 8.10
N LEU A 69 5.17 -23.98 6.91
CA LEU A 69 6.37 -23.15 6.74
C LEU A 69 6.13 -21.69 7.13
N ALA A 70 4.97 -21.15 6.78
CA ALA A 70 4.61 -19.77 7.12
C ALA A 70 4.47 -19.55 8.64
N GLU A 71 3.91 -20.52 9.37
CA GLU A 71 3.76 -20.49 10.84
C GLU A 71 5.11 -20.53 11.58
N GLU A 72 6.10 -21.23 11.01
CA GLU A 72 7.44 -21.39 11.58
C GLU A 72 8.36 -20.16 11.32
N THR A 73 7.99 -19.28 10.40
CA THR A 73 8.86 -18.18 9.92
C THR A 73 8.62 -16.89 10.70
N THR A 74 9.66 -16.35 11.36
CA THR A 74 9.57 -15.08 12.13
C THR A 74 10.32 -13.90 11.51
N GLY A 75 11.32 -14.16 10.68
CA GLY A 75 12.08 -13.14 9.94
C GLY A 75 11.37 -12.71 8.67
N THR A 76 11.87 -13.17 7.53
CA THR A 76 11.36 -12.89 6.19
C THR A 76 10.69 -14.13 5.61
N LEU A 77 9.42 -14.02 5.26
CA LEU A 77 8.70 -15.03 4.48
C LEU A 77 8.58 -14.57 3.03
N LEU A 78 9.21 -15.29 2.10
CA LEU A 78 9.07 -15.09 0.66
C LEU A 78 8.32 -16.26 0.04
N ILE A 79 7.22 -15.99 -0.67
CA ILE A 79 6.53 -16.99 -1.49
C ILE A 79 6.75 -16.63 -2.95
N TYR A 80 7.36 -17.51 -3.72
CA TYR A 80 7.51 -17.38 -5.16
C TYR A 80 6.71 -18.49 -5.85
N PHE A 81 5.84 -18.13 -6.79
CA PHE A 81 5.09 -19.09 -7.58
C PHE A 81 5.32 -18.86 -9.07
N VAL A 82 5.59 -19.93 -9.82
CA VAL A 82 5.66 -19.92 -11.28
C VAL A 82 4.86 -21.07 -11.90
N GLY A 83 3.99 -20.74 -12.86
CA GLY A 83 3.08 -21.69 -13.49
C GLY A 83 1.79 -21.02 -13.96
N HIS A 84 0.72 -21.81 -14.14
CA HIS A 84 -0.60 -21.27 -14.52
C HIS A 84 -1.34 -20.64 -13.35
N GLY A 85 -1.82 -19.41 -13.57
CA GLY A 85 -2.90 -18.80 -12.80
C GLY A 85 -4.22 -19.01 -13.55
N VAL A 86 -5.24 -19.51 -12.85
CA VAL A 86 -6.59 -19.72 -13.42
C VAL A 86 -7.60 -18.93 -12.61
N VAL A 87 -8.46 -18.18 -13.27
CA VAL A 87 -9.56 -17.49 -12.61
C VAL A 87 -10.77 -18.41 -12.60
N SER A 88 -11.30 -18.71 -11.41
CA SER A 88 -12.51 -19.52 -11.25
C SER A 88 -13.75 -18.77 -11.74
N ARG A 89 -14.89 -19.47 -11.82
CA ARG A 89 -16.17 -18.83 -12.17
C ARG A 89 -16.64 -17.81 -11.13
N SER A 90 -16.19 -17.94 -9.88
CA SER A 90 -16.48 -16.98 -8.81
C SER A 90 -15.61 -15.72 -8.88
N GLY A 91 -14.65 -15.66 -9.81
CA GLY A 91 -13.71 -14.55 -9.94
C GLY A 91 -12.47 -14.69 -9.04
N SER A 92 -12.32 -15.81 -8.34
CA SER A 92 -11.16 -16.06 -7.48
C SER A 92 -9.95 -16.52 -8.30
N LEU A 93 -8.76 -16.01 -7.99
CA LEU A 93 -7.51 -16.51 -8.55
C LEU A 93 -7.15 -17.86 -7.90
N CYS A 94 -6.83 -18.85 -8.72
CA CYS A 94 -6.32 -20.15 -8.32
C CYS A 94 -4.95 -20.40 -8.96
N LEU A 95 -3.96 -20.74 -8.16
CA LEU A 95 -2.64 -21.20 -8.61
C LEU A 95 -2.73 -22.70 -8.92
N ALA A 96 -2.48 -23.08 -10.18
CA ALA A 96 -2.66 -24.46 -10.61
C ALA A 96 -1.52 -25.35 -10.12
N ALA A 97 -1.87 -26.46 -9.46
CA ALA A 97 -1.01 -27.60 -9.14
C ALA A 97 -1.09 -28.67 -10.25
N GLY A 98 -0.29 -29.73 -10.15
CA GLY A 98 -0.17 -30.74 -11.21
C GLY A 98 -1.48 -31.47 -11.55
N ASP A 99 -2.38 -31.67 -10.58
CA ASP A 99 -3.68 -32.32 -10.77
C ASP A 99 -4.86 -31.34 -10.93
N THR A 100 -4.60 -30.03 -11.00
CA THR A 100 -5.65 -29.03 -11.16
C THR A 100 -6.42 -29.26 -12.47
N GLN A 101 -7.75 -29.26 -12.36
CA GLN A 101 -8.66 -29.36 -13.49
C GLN A 101 -9.12 -27.97 -13.89
N LEU A 102 -8.89 -27.57 -15.14
CA LEU A 102 -9.23 -26.23 -15.65
C LEU A 102 -10.73 -25.91 -15.52
N ARG A 103 -11.58 -26.95 -15.54
CA ARG A 103 -13.03 -26.80 -15.38
C ARG A 103 -13.45 -26.44 -13.96
N TYR A 104 -12.65 -26.80 -12.95
CA TYR A 104 -12.93 -26.66 -11.52
C TYR A 104 -11.70 -26.17 -10.74
N PRO A 105 -11.13 -25.02 -11.11
CA PRO A 105 -9.87 -24.54 -10.53
C PRO A 105 -10.01 -24.15 -9.06
N ASP A 106 -11.20 -23.76 -8.62
CA ASP A 106 -11.56 -23.48 -7.23
C ASP A 106 -11.64 -24.75 -6.35
N LEU A 107 -11.97 -25.90 -6.93
CA LEU A 107 -12.04 -27.17 -6.20
C LEU A 107 -10.72 -27.94 -6.18
N THR A 108 -9.90 -27.79 -7.23
CA THR A 108 -8.71 -28.63 -7.48
C THR A 108 -7.41 -27.84 -7.54
N GLY A 109 -7.49 -26.51 -7.64
CA GLY A 109 -6.34 -25.60 -7.60
C GLY A 109 -6.19 -24.95 -6.23
N LEU A 110 -5.04 -24.30 -6.03
CA LEU A 110 -4.76 -23.56 -4.81
C LEU A 110 -5.35 -22.15 -4.95
N GLU A 111 -6.51 -21.92 -4.34
CA GLU A 111 -7.08 -20.57 -4.25
C GLU A 111 -6.08 -19.60 -3.59
N TYR A 112 -5.89 -18.44 -4.20
CA TYR A 112 -4.96 -17.42 -3.71
C TYR A 112 -5.31 -16.95 -2.30
N ASP A 113 -6.59 -17.00 -1.92
CA ASP A 113 -7.03 -16.71 -0.55
C ASP A 113 -6.37 -17.62 0.50
N LYS A 114 -6.03 -18.87 0.14
CA LYS A 114 -5.30 -19.78 1.04
C LYS A 114 -3.83 -19.37 1.21
N VAL A 115 -3.20 -18.89 0.13
CA VAL A 115 -1.84 -18.31 0.19
C VAL A 115 -1.86 -17.02 1.02
N ARG A 116 -2.88 -16.19 0.81
CA ARG A 116 -3.11 -14.96 1.55
C ARG A 116 -3.29 -15.22 3.04
N SER A 117 -4.07 -16.23 3.45
CA SER A 117 -4.23 -16.61 4.85
C SER A 117 -2.88 -17.04 5.46
N ALA A 118 -2.12 -17.90 4.79
CA ALA A 118 -0.79 -18.30 5.25
C ALA A 118 0.15 -17.10 5.47
N LEU A 119 0.16 -16.14 4.55
CA LEU A 119 0.93 -14.91 4.71
C LEU A 119 0.44 -14.06 5.89
N LEU A 120 -0.88 -13.87 6.05
CA LEU A 120 -1.44 -13.05 7.12
C LEU A 120 -1.22 -13.66 8.50
N ASP A 121 -1.37 -14.97 8.62
CA ASP A 121 -1.26 -15.71 9.89
C ASP A 121 0.20 -15.95 10.31
N SER A 122 1.16 -15.84 9.38
CA SER A 122 2.59 -15.91 9.68
C SER A 122 3.05 -14.82 10.66
N PRO A 123 3.94 -15.13 11.62
CA PRO A 123 4.56 -14.14 12.49
C PRO A 123 5.72 -13.36 11.83
N ALA A 124 6.04 -13.64 10.56
CA ALA A 124 7.14 -13.01 9.84
C ALA A 124 7.07 -11.47 9.85
N GLN A 125 8.19 -10.82 10.16
CA GLN A 125 8.33 -9.36 10.13
C GLN A 125 8.24 -8.79 8.71
N VAL A 126 8.73 -9.55 7.73
CA VAL A 126 8.73 -9.18 6.31
C VAL A 126 8.03 -10.27 5.53
N LYS A 127 7.03 -9.90 4.74
CA LYS A 127 6.22 -10.85 3.96
C LYS A 127 6.22 -10.43 2.50
N LEU A 128 6.69 -11.31 1.63
CA LEU A 128 6.89 -11.07 0.21
C LEU A 128 6.19 -12.16 -0.59
N VAL A 129 5.54 -11.79 -1.68
CA VAL A 129 4.99 -12.73 -2.65
C VAL A 129 5.32 -12.29 -4.07
N ILE A 130 5.88 -13.19 -4.86
CA ILE A 130 6.23 -12.98 -6.26
C ILE A 130 5.48 -14.02 -7.10
N LEU A 131 4.58 -13.55 -7.96
CA LEU A 131 3.75 -14.39 -8.81
C LEU A 131 4.18 -14.25 -10.27
N ASP A 132 4.97 -15.22 -10.72
CA ASP A 132 5.29 -15.44 -12.13
C ASP A 132 4.26 -16.39 -12.76
N CYS A 133 3.00 -16.02 -12.64
CA CYS A 133 1.91 -16.75 -13.24
C CYS A 133 1.11 -15.82 -14.12
N CYS A 134 0.71 -16.35 -15.26
CA CYS A 134 -0.18 -15.62 -16.14
C CYS A 134 -1.58 -16.16 -16.01
N TYR A 135 -2.53 -15.24 -16.09
CA TYR A 135 -3.93 -15.58 -16.16
C TYR A 135 -4.15 -16.32 -17.48
N SER A 136 -4.42 -17.62 -17.41
CA SER A 136 -4.88 -18.42 -18.54
C SER A 136 -6.31 -17.97 -18.90
N GLY A 137 -6.41 -16.78 -19.49
CA GLY A 137 -7.64 -16.19 -19.96
C GLY A 137 -8.16 -16.93 -21.20
N ARG A 138 -8.83 -18.07 -21.02
CA ARG A 138 -10.05 -18.26 -21.81
C ARG A 138 -11.08 -17.31 -21.25
N ILE A 139 -11.01 -16.06 -21.73
CA ILE A 139 -12.16 -15.18 -21.79
C ILE A 139 -13.26 -16.01 -22.44
N ILE A 140 -14.25 -16.45 -21.66
CA ILE A 140 -15.55 -16.77 -22.23
C ILE A 140 -15.99 -15.45 -22.86
N GLN A 141 -15.91 -15.39 -24.18
CA GLN A 141 -16.44 -14.28 -24.98
C GLN A 141 -17.87 -14.02 -24.50
N GLY A 142 -18.08 -12.92 -23.78
CA GLY A 142 -19.38 -12.61 -23.19
C GLY A 142 -19.46 -11.39 -22.28
N LEU A 143 -18.35 -10.90 -21.69
CA LEU A 143 -18.36 -9.75 -20.78
C LEU A 143 -17.27 -8.71 -21.11
N ALA A 144 -17.21 -8.30 -22.38
CA ALA A 144 -16.42 -7.13 -22.78
C ALA A 144 -17.07 -5.87 -22.17
N GLY A 145 -16.59 -5.45 -21.00
CA GLY A 145 -16.98 -4.18 -20.39
C GLY A 145 -16.51 -3.91 -18.96
N ALA A 146 -16.07 -4.91 -18.18
CA ALA A 146 -15.82 -4.69 -16.73
C ALA A 146 -14.66 -5.47 -16.08
N GLY A 147 -13.80 -6.16 -16.84
CA GLY A 147 -12.96 -7.24 -16.30
C GLY A 147 -11.51 -6.92 -15.90
N GLU A 148 -10.87 -5.88 -16.43
CA GLU A 148 -9.43 -5.67 -16.19
C GLU A 148 -9.12 -5.13 -14.78
N SER A 149 -10.05 -4.41 -14.15
CA SER A 149 -9.82 -3.76 -12.84
C SER A 149 -10.20 -4.60 -11.62
N GLN A 150 -10.97 -5.69 -11.76
CA GLN A 150 -11.48 -6.48 -10.63
C GLN A 150 -10.49 -7.54 -10.13
N LEU A 151 -9.68 -8.11 -11.02
CA LEU A 151 -8.77 -9.23 -10.70
C LEU A 151 -7.46 -8.78 -10.06
N VAL A 152 -7.01 -7.57 -10.38
CA VAL A 152 -5.83 -6.97 -9.76
C VAL A 152 -6.08 -6.77 -8.25
N ASP A 153 -7.34 -6.64 -7.82
CA ASP A 153 -7.72 -6.40 -6.43
C ASP A 153 -7.74 -7.65 -5.53
N SER A 154 -7.79 -8.86 -6.10
CA SER A 154 -7.81 -10.10 -5.31
C SER A 154 -6.44 -10.49 -4.74
N THR A 155 -5.35 -9.87 -5.21
CA THR A 155 -3.98 -10.16 -4.73
C THR A 155 -3.43 -9.13 -3.73
N ASP A 156 -4.22 -8.11 -3.35
CA ASP A 156 -3.81 -7.07 -2.40
C ASP A 156 -3.88 -7.59 -0.94
N ILE A 157 -2.74 -7.59 -0.26
CA ILE A 157 -2.64 -8.06 1.13
C ILE A 157 -1.87 -7.02 1.95
N ARG A 158 -2.51 -6.46 2.97
CA ARG A 158 -1.85 -5.51 3.88
C ARG A 158 -0.72 -6.20 4.65
N GLY A 159 0.43 -5.54 4.75
CA GLY A 159 1.66 -6.04 5.35
C GLY A 159 2.49 -6.92 4.42
N VAL A 160 2.08 -7.11 3.15
CA VAL A 160 2.76 -7.98 2.19
C VAL A 160 3.12 -7.18 0.93
N TYR A 161 4.33 -7.39 0.43
CA TYR A 161 4.71 -6.89 -0.90
C TYR A 161 4.42 -7.96 -1.96
N THR A 162 3.60 -7.61 -2.95
CA THR A 162 3.21 -8.48 -4.08
C THR A 162 3.83 -7.96 -5.37
N LEU A 163 4.53 -8.81 -6.11
CA LEU A 163 5.03 -8.54 -7.46
C LEU A 163 4.48 -9.59 -8.44
N THR A 164 3.84 -9.16 -9.53
CA THR A 164 3.26 -10.07 -10.52
C THR A 164 3.82 -9.83 -11.91
N ALA A 165 3.95 -10.91 -12.70
CA ALA A 165 4.58 -10.88 -14.01
C ALA A 165 3.84 -10.06 -15.07
N ALA A 166 2.50 -10.20 -15.18
CA ALA A 166 1.62 -9.38 -16.01
C ALA A 166 0.13 -9.81 -15.95
N ASP A 167 -0.75 -8.95 -16.47
CA ASP A 167 -2.19 -9.21 -16.68
C ASP A 167 -2.49 -10.03 -17.97
N GLN A 168 -1.47 -10.52 -18.67
CA GLN A 168 -1.59 -11.28 -19.92
C GLN A 168 -0.74 -12.57 -19.89
N VAL A 169 -0.92 -13.46 -20.87
CA VAL A 169 -0.27 -14.78 -21.00
C VAL A 169 1.26 -14.69 -20.88
N ALA A 170 1.87 -15.66 -20.19
CA ALA A 170 3.31 -15.68 -19.92
C ALA A 170 4.02 -15.79 -21.25
N HIS A 171 4.85 -14.81 -21.56
CA HIS A 171 5.70 -14.92 -22.73
C HIS A 171 6.79 -15.96 -22.43
N VAL A 172 6.62 -17.16 -22.98
CA VAL A 172 7.65 -18.20 -23.02
C VAL A 172 8.48 -17.97 -24.28
N PRO A 173 9.82 -17.83 -24.18
CA PRO A 173 10.69 -17.76 -25.35
C PRO A 173 10.44 -18.99 -26.23
N SER A 174 9.97 -18.78 -27.44
CA SER A 174 9.31 -19.81 -28.26
C SER A 174 10.23 -20.92 -28.80
N ARG A 175 11.51 -20.99 -28.39
CA ARG A 175 12.51 -21.89 -28.99
C ARG A 175 13.64 -22.39 -28.07
N ASP A 176 13.61 -22.12 -26.77
CA ASP A 176 14.67 -22.54 -25.85
C ASP A 176 14.09 -23.31 -24.65
N GLU A 177 14.31 -24.62 -24.62
CA GLU A 177 13.87 -25.51 -23.53
C GLU A 177 14.63 -25.27 -22.22
N THR A 178 15.75 -24.55 -22.28
CA THR A 178 16.57 -24.19 -21.10
C THR A 178 16.23 -22.81 -20.55
N ALA A 179 15.41 -22.03 -21.26
CA ALA A 179 15.06 -20.69 -20.85
C ALA A 179 14.05 -20.68 -19.71
N SER A 180 14.25 -19.75 -18.77
CA SER A 180 13.25 -19.32 -17.82
C SER A 180 12.13 -18.54 -18.53
N THR A 181 11.01 -18.35 -17.83
CA THR A 181 9.98 -17.38 -18.23
C THR A 181 10.60 -15.99 -18.43
N SER A 182 10.01 -15.19 -19.31
CA SER A 182 10.59 -13.86 -19.63
C SER A 182 10.62 -12.93 -18.40
N PHE A 183 9.63 -13.03 -17.51
CA PHE A 183 9.61 -12.24 -16.27
C PHE A 183 10.74 -12.63 -15.33
N THR A 184 10.85 -13.92 -14.97
CA THR A 184 11.89 -14.37 -14.03
C THR A 184 13.27 -14.20 -14.62
N GLN A 185 13.44 -14.41 -15.93
CA GLN A 185 14.71 -14.13 -16.58
C GLN A 185 15.11 -12.64 -16.43
N VAL A 186 14.21 -11.70 -16.71
CA VAL A 186 14.53 -10.27 -16.58
C VAL A 186 14.73 -9.88 -15.12
N LEU A 187 13.98 -10.44 -14.18
CA LEU A 187 14.18 -10.22 -12.75
C LEU A 187 15.58 -10.68 -12.31
N CYS A 188 15.96 -11.90 -12.68
CA CYS A 188 17.29 -12.44 -12.44
C CYS A 188 18.38 -11.60 -13.13
N ASP A 189 18.15 -11.15 -14.37
CA ASP A 189 19.08 -10.27 -15.10
C ASP A 189 19.29 -8.95 -14.33
N VAL A 190 18.22 -8.30 -13.86
CA VAL A 190 18.28 -7.00 -13.16
C VAL A 190 19.01 -7.13 -11.83
N VAL A 191 18.68 -8.15 -11.04
CA VAL A 191 19.33 -8.39 -9.75
C VAL A 191 20.78 -8.82 -9.95
N GLY A 192 21.02 -9.77 -10.86
CA GLY A 192 22.33 -10.34 -11.15
C GLY A 192 23.29 -9.40 -11.86
N SER A 193 22.81 -8.41 -12.63
CA SER A 193 23.64 -7.34 -13.17
C SER A 193 23.85 -6.20 -12.19
N GLY A 194 22.98 -6.08 -11.19
CA GLY A 194 22.85 -4.90 -10.36
C GLY A 194 22.31 -3.68 -11.12
N ILE A 195 22.12 -2.58 -10.39
CA ILE A 195 21.63 -1.31 -10.92
C ILE A 195 22.70 -0.23 -10.67
N PRO A 196 23.40 0.25 -11.72
CA PRO A 196 24.37 1.33 -11.57
C PRO A 196 23.73 2.58 -10.97
N GLY A 197 24.40 3.18 -9.98
CA GLY A 197 23.90 4.37 -9.27
C GLY A 197 22.84 4.08 -8.19
N ALA A 198 22.38 2.84 -8.04
CA ALA A 198 21.49 2.44 -6.94
C ALA A 198 22.30 2.13 -5.66
N PRO A 199 21.65 2.04 -4.49
CA PRO A 199 22.31 1.73 -3.21
C PRO A 199 23.06 0.39 -3.22
N PRO A 200 23.98 0.14 -2.26
CA PRO A 200 24.72 -1.13 -2.17
C PRO A 200 23.83 -2.34 -1.87
N ALA A 201 22.65 -2.14 -1.31
CA ALA A 201 21.61 -3.15 -1.19
C ALA A 201 20.36 -2.67 -1.95
N LEU A 202 19.91 -3.47 -2.92
CA LEU A 202 18.72 -3.21 -3.71
C LEU A 202 17.49 -3.68 -2.94
N ALA A 203 16.57 -2.74 -2.70
CA ALA A 203 15.24 -3.06 -2.26
C ALA A 203 14.31 -3.33 -3.46
N LEU A 204 13.12 -3.89 -3.21
CA LEU A 204 12.15 -4.13 -4.28
C LEU A 204 11.67 -2.82 -4.94
N THR A 205 11.71 -1.69 -4.22
CA THR A 205 11.48 -0.35 -4.79
C THR A 205 12.53 0.08 -5.81
N ASP A 206 13.76 -0.43 -5.71
CA ASP A 206 14.83 -0.14 -6.66
C ASP A 206 14.72 -1.09 -7.87
N ILE A 207 14.39 -2.36 -7.61
CA ILE A 207 14.30 -3.42 -8.62
C ILE A 207 13.11 -3.21 -9.54
N TYR A 208 11.92 -2.90 -9.00
CA TYR A 208 10.69 -2.84 -9.81
C TYR A 208 10.73 -1.82 -10.96
N PRO A 209 11.15 -0.55 -10.77
CA PRO A 209 11.23 0.41 -11.88
C PRO A 209 12.18 -0.06 -12.99
N LYS A 210 13.29 -0.70 -12.62
CA LYS A 210 14.26 -1.23 -13.57
C LYS A 210 13.73 -2.47 -14.30
N LEU A 211 13.08 -3.38 -13.57
CA LEU A 211 12.39 -4.55 -14.12
C LEU A 211 11.32 -4.12 -15.14
N LYS A 212 10.43 -3.21 -14.73
CA LYS A 212 9.35 -2.68 -15.57
C LYS A 212 9.87 -2.01 -16.84
N SER A 213 10.87 -1.13 -16.72
CA SER A 213 11.47 -0.47 -17.89
C SER A 213 12.18 -1.46 -18.83
N THR A 214 12.83 -2.49 -18.29
CA THR A 214 13.52 -3.51 -19.08
C THR A 214 12.55 -4.42 -19.83
N LEU A 215 11.46 -4.87 -19.16
CA LEU A 215 10.39 -5.63 -19.80
C LEU A 215 9.75 -4.83 -20.94
N LYS A 216 9.40 -3.57 -20.68
CA LYS A 216 8.84 -2.66 -21.69
C LYS A 216 9.78 -2.45 -22.88
N ALA A 217 11.07 -2.23 -22.63
CA ALA A 217 12.06 -2.03 -23.69
C ALA A 217 12.24 -3.29 -24.57
N ARG A 218 12.02 -4.49 -24.01
CA ARG A 218 12.03 -5.76 -24.74
C ARG A 218 10.68 -6.09 -25.41
N GLY A 219 9.67 -5.21 -25.30
CA GLY A 219 8.32 -5.46 -25.84
C GLY A 219 7.56 -6.57 -25.10
N LEU A 220 7.95 -6.84 -23.85
CA LEU A 220 7.35 -7.86 -23.00
C LEU A 220 6.24 -7.27 -22.11
N PRO A 221 5.33 -8.11 -21.58
CA PRO A 221 4.28 -7.66 -20.67
C PRO A 221 4.84 -6.88 -19.46
N GLU A 222 4.18 -5.78 -19.10
CA GLU A 222 4.58 -4.96 -17.94
C GLU A 222 4.18 -5.67 -16.63
N PRO A 223 5.07 -5.68 -15.61
CA PRO A 223 4.75 -6.26 -14.32
C PRO A 223 3.88 -5.30 -13.50
N ASN A 224 3.17 -5.84 -12.52
CA ASN A 224 2.44 -5.06 -11.53
C ASN A 224 3.06 -5.28 -10.14
N GLN A 225 3.09 -4.22 -9.32
CA GLN A 225 3.46 -4.33 -7.90
C GLN A 225 2.35 -3.79 -7.01
N ARG A 226 2.20 -4.38 -5.82
CA ARG A 226 1.41 -3.85 -4.71
C ARG A 226 2.23 -3.96 -3.44
N GLY A 227 2.63 -2.83 -2.87
CA GLY A 227 3.20 -2.75 -1.54
C GLY A 227 2.22 -2.03 -0.62
N THR A 228 2.11 -2.51 0.61
CA THR A 228 1.61 -1.71 1.73
C THR A 228 2.75 -1.58 2.73
N ASP A 229 3.06 -0.34 3.12
CA ASP A 229 4.04 0.00 4.17
C ASP A 229 5.51 -0.36 3.87
N THR A 230 6.39 -0.15 4.87
CA THR A 230 7.87 -0.18 4.82
C THR A 230 8.55 -1.44 4.28
N VAL A 231 7.81 -2.51 3.98
CA VAL A 231 8.33 -3.75 3.35
C VAL A 231 9.02 -3.43 2.02
N GLU A 232 8.56 -2.39 1.34
CA GLU A 232 9.17 -1.82 0.14
C GLU A 232 10.67 -1.47 0.28
N SER A 233 11.12 -1.15 1.51
CA SER A 233 12.51 -0.82 1.81
C SER A 233 13.38 -2.01 2.24
N TYR A 234 12.81 -3.23 2.28
CA TYR A 234 13.53 -4.46 2.59
C TYR A 234 14.67 -4.67 1.59
N PRO A 235 15.93 -4.83 2.04
CA PRO A 235 17.07 -5.05 1.17
C PRO A 235 17.02 -6.48 0.61
N PHE A 236 16.40 -6.64 -0.57
CA PHE A 236 16.21 -7.94 -1.23
C PHE A 236 17.52 -8.59 -1.69
N SER A 237 18.46 -7.80 -2.20
CA SER A 237 19.74 -8.31 -2.73
C SER A 237 20.87 -7.29 -2.60
N ARG A 238 22.11 -7.77 -2.62
CA ARG A 238 23.28 -6.90 -2.82
C ARG A 238 23.31 -6.37 -4.25
N ASN A 239 23.70 -5.11 -4.42
CA ASN A 239 23.89 -4.51 -5.73
C ASN A 239 25.30 -4.79 -6.25
N VAL A 240 25.46 -5.77 -7.15
CA VAL A 240 26.78 -6.10 -7.71
C VAL A 240 27.33 -5.03 -8.66
N ALA A 241 26.46 -4.19 -9.23
CA ALA A 241 26.85 -2.99 -9.99
C ALA A 241 27.18 -1.81 -9.08
N TYR A 242 27.16 -2.01 -7.76
CA TYR A 242 27.76 -1.08 -6.83
C TYR A 242 29.28 -1.13 -7.00
N ALA A 243 29.76 -0.44 -8.03
CA ALA A 243 31.11 0.06 -8.08
C ALA A 243 31.19 1.10 -6.98
N GLY A 244 31.36 0.63 -5.73
CA GLY A 244 31.67 1.48 -4.61
C GLY A 244 32.79 2.36 -5.07
N GLY A 245 32.49 3.64 -5.30
CA GLY A 245 33.41 4.47 -6.02
C GLY A 245 34.74 4.42 -5.27
N SER A 246 35.82 4.32 -6.03
CA SER A 246 37.03 5.08 -5.69
C SER A 246 36.77 6.61 -5.78
N GLY A 247 35.51 7.03 -5.69
CA GLY A 247 34.97 8.37 -5.66
C GLY A 247 33.99 8.40 -4.48
N PHE A 248 34.12 9.45 -3.68
CA PHE A 248 33.38 9.78 -2.46
C PHE A 248 32.10 8.98 -2.17
N ARG A 249 32.01 8.38 -0.97
CA ARG A 249 30.74 8.22 -0.27
C ARG A 249 30.06 9.59 -0.28
N LEU A 250 28.83 9.70 -0.78
CA LEU A 250 28.10 10.98 -0.73
C LEU A 250 27.98 11.50 0.71
N LEU A 251 27.98 10.63 1.72
CA LEU A 251 28.22 11.00 3.12
C LEU A 251 28.96 9.83 3.85
N PRO A 252 30.25 9.94 4.23
CA PRO A 252 30.82 9.10 5.28
C PRO A 252 29.91 9.06 6.53
N GLN A 253 30.04 8.03 7.39
CA GLN A 253 29.17 7.92 8.58
C GLN A 253 29.22 9.21 9.41
N GLU A 254 30.38 9.85 9.49
CA GLU A 254 30.55 11.14 10.17
C GLU A 254 29.69 12.27 9.58
N HIS A 255 29.42 12.26 8.28
CA HIS A 255 28.56 13.22 7.60
C HIS A 255 27.08 12.90 7.80
N VAL A 256 26.71 11.61 7.86
CA VAL A 256 25.35 11.20 8.26
C VAL A 256 25.08 11.62 9.70
N ASP A 257 26.01 11.34 10.61
CA ASP A 257 25.95 11.75 12.00
C ASP A 257 25.97 13.28 12.13
N HIS A 258 26.69 13.99 11.25
CA HIS A 258 26.67 15.45 11.17
C HIS A 258 25.30 15.97 10.69
N PHE A 259 24.73 15.41 9.64
CA PHE A 259 23.39 15.74 9.14
C PHE A 259 22.34 15.54 10.23
N LEU A 260 22.35 14.39 10.92
CA LEU A 260 21.41 14.08 11.99
C LEU A 260 21.58 15.02 13.19
N ARG A 261 22.81 15.40 13.53
CA ARG A 261 23.08 16.44 14.55
C ARG A 261 22.56 17.79 14.13
N ILE A 262 22.76 18.21 12.88
CA ILE A 262 22.22 19.47 12.36
C ILE A 262 20.70 19.47 12.42
N LEU A 263 20.04 18.39 11.97
CA LEU A 263 18.59 18.25 11.99
C LEU A 263 18.04 18.27 13.43
N ALA A 264 18.70 17.55 14.35
CA ALA A 264 18.31 17.52 15.76
C ALA A 264 18.50 18.88 16.47
N ALA A 265 19.45 19.70 15.99
CA ALA A 265 19.71 21.04 16.49
C ALA A 265 18.81 22.12 15.88
N GLN A 266 17.98 21.78 14.88
CA GLN A 266 17.07 22.75 14.27
C GLN A 266 16.05 23.26 15.30
N PRO A 267 15.73 24.57 15.29
CA PRO A 267 14.69 25.10 16.14
C PRO A 267 13.36 24.41 15.84
N ARG A 268 12.55 24.22 16.89
CA ARG A 268 11.18 23.74 16.75
C ARG A 268 10.25 24.93 16.56
N HIS A 269 9.33 24.79 15.63
CA HIS A 269 8.31 25.76 15.30
C HIS A 269 6.94 25.15 15.61
N ALA A 270 6.03 25.91 16.21
CA ALA A 270 4.66 25.44 16.42
C ALA A 270 4.01 25.09 15.07
N LEU A 271 3.27 23.98 14.99
CA LEU A 271 2.57 23.57 13.77
C LEU A 271 1.33 24.45 13.55
N THR A 272 1.56 25.66 13.01
CA THR A 272 0.53 26.66 12.73
C THR A 272 0.68 27.21 11.32
N ALA A 273 -0.41 27.74 10.76
CA ALA A 273 -0.37 28.38 9.45
C ALA A 273 0.62 29.56 9.41
N GLY A 274 0.76 30.30 10.52
CA GLY A 274 1.72 31.40 10.65
C GLY A 274 3.17 30.91 10.55
N SER A 275 3.53 29.86 11.30
CA SER A 275 4.88 29.26 11.23
C SER A 275 5.17 28.70 9.84
N ILE A 276 4.20 28.04 9.20
CA ILE A 276 4.36 27.44 7.87
C ILE A 276 4.53 28.52 6.79
N ALA A 277 3.81 29.64 6.89
CA ALA A 277 3.90 30.74 5.93
C ALA A 277 5.26 31.47 5.94
N THR A 278 6.04 31.34 7.02
CA THR A 278 7.41 31.86 7.08
C THR A 278 8.46 30.98 6.41
N LEU A 279 8.08 29.77 5.97
CA LEU A 279 8.98 28.86 5.29
C LEU A 279 9.10 29.23 3.82
N ASP A 280 10.34 29.22 3.31
CA ASP A 280 10.57 29.31 1.87
C ASP A 280 10.07 28.04 1.16
N ASP A 281 9.65 28.20 -0.09
CA ASP A 281 9.20 27.10 -0.94
C ASP A 281 10.41 26.28 -1.42
N TRP A 282 10.85 25.35 -0.58
CA TRP A 282 12.11 24.63 -0.77
C TRP A 282 11.98 23.15 -0.35
N PRO A 283 12.68 22.22 -1.01
CA PRO A 283 12.67 20.81 -0.62
C PRO A 283 13.49 20.52 0.64
N GLY A 284 13.23 19.37 1.24
CA GLY A 284 14.06 18.87 2.34
C GLY A 284 13.33 17.94 3.27
N VAL A 285 13.86 17.78 4.49
CA VAL A 285 13.33 16.86 5.49
C VAL A 285 12.73 17.64 6.64
N TYR A 286 11.61 17.15 7.16
CA TYR A 286 10.99 17.67 8.36
C TYR A 286 10.59 16.53 9.30
N VAL A 287 10.49 16.89 10.57
CA VAL A 287 10.10 16.01 11.66
C VAL A 287 8.98 16.67 12.44
N LEU A 288 7.89 15.95 12.70
CA LEU A 288 6.83 16.35 13.60
C LEU A 288 7.11 15.81 15.00
N HIS A 289 6.91 16.67 15.99
CA HIS A 289 7.13 16.39 17.39
C HIS A 289 5.86 16.67 18.19
N ARG A 290 5.70 15.96 19.30
CA ARG A 290 4.75 16.31 20.36
C ARG A 290 5.52 16.74 21.59
N GLU A 291 5.13 17.86 22.16
CA GLU A 291 5.69 18.32 23.43
C GLU A 291 5.28 17.33 24.53
N SER A 292 6.26 16.86 25.27
CA SER A 292 6.09 16.00 26.44
C SER A 292 6.85 16.66 27.59
N GLY A 293 6.50 16.36 28.84
CA GLY A 293 7.18 16.92 30.03
C GLY A 293 8.69 16.59 30.13
N GLY A 294 9.28 15.89 29.15
CA GLY A 294 10.69 15.57 29.01
C GLY A 294 11.21 15.80 27.58
N ALA A 295 11.98 14.86 27.02
CA ALA A 295 12.39 14.95 25.62
C ALA A 295 11.14 14.80 24.72
N PRO A 296 10.97 15.67 23.70
CA PRO A 296 9.79 15.61 22.87
C PRO A 296 9.74 14.32 22.07
N GLU A 297 8.52 13.83 21.95
CA GLU A 297 8.21 12.62 21.22
C GLU A 297 8.28 12.91 19.72
N ILE A 298 9.02 12.09 18.98
CA ILE A 298 9.07 12.18 17.53
C ILE A 298 7.91 11.36 16.97
N LEU A 299 6.98 12.02 16.32
CA LEU A 299 5.76 11.39 15.81
C LEU A 299 5.89 10.99 14.35
N TYR A 300 6.56 11.81 13.54
CA TYR A 300 6.65 11.60 12.09
C TYR A 300 7.93 12.20 11.51
N ALA A 301 8.56 11.52 10.55
CA ALA A 301 9.65 12.07 9.75
C ALA A 301 9.37 11.83 8.26
N ALA A 302 9.55 12.86 7.43
CA ALA A 302 9.28 12.77 6.00
C ALA A 302 10.01 13.83 5.18
N ARG A 303 9.98 13.62 3.86
CA ARG A 303 10.52 14.52 2.85
C ARG A 303 9.42 15.37 2.22
N GLY A 304 9.76 16.62 1.90
CA GLY A 304 9.03 17.45 0.96
C GLY A 304 9.82 17.54 -0.34
N ASP A 305 9.35 16.88 -1.41
CA ASP A 305 10.08 16.79 -2.69
C ASP A 305 10.21 18.12 -3.43
N ARG A 306 9.27 19.03 -3.19
CA ARG A 306 9.23 20.37 -3.79
C ARG A 306 9.14 21.45 -2.74
N SER A 307 8.37 21.18 -1.69
CA SER A 307 8.02 22.15 -0.68
C SER A 307 7.71 21.48 0.65
N ILE A 308 8.52 21.77 1.66
CA ILE A 308 8.22 21.41 3.04
C ILE A 308 6.94 22.15 3.50
N ALA A 309 6.77 23.41 3.11
CA ALA A 309 5.62 24.22 3.48
C ALA A 309 4.29 23.61 3.00
N VAL A 310 4.21 23.17 1.74
CA VAL A 310 3.00 22.51 1.21
C VAL A 310 2.68 21.23 1.97
N ARG A 311 3.69 20.38 2.26
CA ARG A 311 3.47 19.12 3.00
C ARG A 311 3.04 19.37 4.43
N LEU A 312 3.68 20.31 5.14
CA LEU A 312 3.26 20.70 6.49
C LEU A 312 1.85 21.31 6.49
N GLY A 313 1.48 22.08 5.47
CA GLY A 313 0.13 22.60 5.31
C GLY A 313 -0.92 21.51 5.13
N GLN A 314 -0.60 20.47 4.34
CA GLN A 314 -1.45 19.28 4.21
C GLN A 314 -1.63 18.55 5.55
N HIS A 315 -0.55 18.39 6.32
CA HIS A 315 -0.59 17.75 7.63
C HIS A 315 -1.37 18.58 8.66
N LEU A 316 -1.15 19.89 8.71
CA LEU A 316 -1.90 20.80 9.57
C LEU A 316 -3.39 20.71 9.28
N ARG A 317 -3.77 20.76 7.99
CA ARG A 317 -5.17 20.59 7.57
C ARG A 317 -5.72 19.22 7.97
N LYS A 318 -4.96 18.14 7.77
CA LYS A 318 -5.39 16.79 8.16
C LYS A 318 -5.65 16.70 9.67
N ILE A 319 -4.70 17.18 10.47
CA ILE A 319 -4.74 17.13 11.95
C ILE A 319 -5.87 17.99 12.50
N SER A 320 -6.11 19.19 11.95
CA SER A 320 -7.17 20.08 12.43
C SER A 320 -8.55 19.46 12.34
N GLY A 321 -8.75 18.51 11.44
CA GLY A 321 -10.01 17.79 11.24
C GLY A 321 -10.19 16.54 12.07
N ARG A 322 -9.31 16.24 13.03
CA ARG A 322 -9.33 14.98 13.78
C ARG A 322 -9.67 15.18 15.24
N CYS A 323 -10.35 14.19 15.79
CA CYS A 323 -10.53 14.04 17.23
C CYS A 323 -9.24 13.59 17.94
N HIS A 324 -9.19 13.85 19.25
CA HIS A 324 -8.16 13.35 20.17
C HIS A 324 -6.73 13.79 19.82
N ILE A 325 -6.61 14.85 19.02
CA ILE A 325 -5.34 15.48 18.70
C ILE A 325 -5.55 16.96 18.43
N ASP A 326 -4.62 17.78 18.88
CA ASP A 326 -4.62 19.21 18.63
C ASP A 326 -3.28 19.62 18.00
N ALA A 327 -3.33 20.39 16.91
CA ALA A 327 -2.13 20.91 16.26
C ALA A 327 -1.32 21.84 17.18
N ARG A 328 -1.95 22.44 18.21
CA ARG A 328 -1.30 23.29 19.21
C ARG A 328 -0.30 22.53 20.08
N ASP A 329 -0.49 21.22 20.25
CA ASP A 329 0.42 20.35 21.01
C ASP A 329 1.60 19.86 20.16
N LEU A 330 1.63 20.25 18.88
CA LEU A 330 2.58 19.76 17.89
C LEU A 330 3.53 20.86 17.44
N SER A 331 4.77 20.46 17.24
CA SER A 331 5.80 21.30 16.64
C SER A 331 6.48 20.57 15.50
N PHE A 332 7.17 21.31 14.64
CA PHE A 332 8.00 20.74 13.58
C PHE A 332 9.40 21.33 13.62
N SER A 333 10.38 20.53 13.24
CA SER A 333 11.71 20.99 12.86
C SER A 333 11.98 20.55 11.42
N TYR A 334 12.82 21.27 10.71
CA TYR A 334 13.08 21.00 9.30
C TYR A 334 14.49 21.41 8.91
N LEU A 335 15.03 20.74 7.90
CA LEU A 335 16.29 21.07 7.27
C LEU A 335 16.06 21.15 5.76
N LYS A 336 16.32 22.33 5.20
CA LYS A 336 16.33 22.54 3.75
C LYS A 336 17.49 21.76 3.15
N LEU A 337 17.22 21.12 2.03
CA LEU A 337 18.23 20.39 1.27
C LEU A 337 18.33 20.99 -0.11
N ASP A 338 19.55 21.10 -0.62
CA ASP A 338 19.76 21.45 -2.02
C ASP A 338 19.11 20.38 -2.93
N ASP A 339 18.65 20.77 -4.12
CA ASP A 339 17.92 19.89 -5.05
C ASP A 339 18.72 18.61 -5.35
N ASP A 340 20.05 18.73 -5.43
CA ASP A 340 20.97 17.61 -5.68
C ASP A 340 21.04 16.60 -4.51
N LEU A 341 20.77 17.04 -3.28
CA LEU A 341 20.76 16.19 -2.08
C LEU A 341 19.41 15.51 -1.84
N SER A 342 18.35 15.92 -2.55
CA SER A 342 17.01 15.34 -2.44
C SER A 342 16.95 13.87 -2.90
N VAL A 343 17.91 13.43 -3.72
CA VAL A 343 18.05 12.06 -4.26
C VAL A 343 18.51 11.05 -3.19
N LEU A 344 19.09 11.51 -2.08
CA LEU A 344 19.70 10.64 -1.06
C LEU A 344 18.71 9.96 -0.10
N ALA A 345 17.39 10.03 -0.38
CA ALA A 345 16.33 9.58 0.53
C ALA A 345 16.61 9.99 2.00
N PRO A 346 16.86 11.27 2.28
CA PRO A 346 17.32 11.76 3.58
C PRO A 346 16.36 11.44 4.73
N GLU A 347 15.05 11.30 4.46
CA GLU A 347 14.05 10.78 5.38
C GLU A 347 14.35 9.35 5.85
N ARG A 348 14.89 8.50 4.96
CA ARG A 348 15.28 7.12 5.27
C ARG A 348 16.44 7.08 6.25
N LEU A 349 17.41 7.97 6.10
CA LEU A 349 18.54 8.10 7.04
C LEU A 349 18.05 8.48 8.44
N VAL A 350 17.09 9.41 8.53
CA VAL A 350 16.47 9.79 9.81
C VAL A 350 15.74 8.60 10.44
N LEU A 351 14.91 7.88 9.68
CA LEU A 351 14.16 6.75 10.18
C LEU A 351 15.06 5.60 10.63
N GLN A 352 16.11 5.27 9.87
CA GLN A 352 17.09 4.25 10.23
C GLN A 352 17.81 4.61 11.55
N HIS A 353 18.20 5.88 11.71
CA HIS A 353 18.84 6.33 12.94
C HIS A 353 17.92 6.24 14.16
N LEU A 354 16.66 6.67 14.02
CA LEU A 354 15.67 6.60 15.08
C LEU A 354 15.34 5.15 15.46
N HIS A 355 15.23 4.27 14.46
CA HIS A 355 15.01 2.84 14.67
C HIS A 355 16.16 2.20 15.45
N ALA A 356 17.41 2.48 15.10
CA ALA A 356 18.59 1.99 15.81
C ALA A 356 18.65 2.45 17.28
N GLN A 357 17.93 3.51 17.65
CA GLN A 357 17.81 4.03 19.02
C GLN A 357 16.54 3.54 19.74
N GLY A 358 15.71 2.71 19.12
CA GLY A 358 14.42 2.29 19.68
C GLY A 358 13.38 3.41 19.73
N ARG A 359 13.51 4.45 18.87
CA ARG A 359 12.68 5.66 18.83
C ARG A 359 11.87 5.78 17.53
N SER A 360 11.44 4.64 16.98
CA SER A 360 10.65 4.61 15.74
C SER A 360 9.40 5.50 15.86
N PRO A 361 9.18 6.46 14.93
CA PRO A 361 8.04 7.36 15.03
C PRO A 361 6.71 6.64 14.83
N GLN A 362 5.72 6.94 15.67
CA GLN A 362 4.41 6.26 15.67
C GLN A 362 3.63 6.46 14.36
N TRP A 363 3.77 7.60 13.68
CA TRP A 363 2.96 7.92 12.51
C TRP A 363 3.57 7.50 11.17
N ASN A 364 4.85 7.13 11.17
CA ASN A 364 5.45 6.50 10.00
C ASN A 364 4.85 5.09 9.88
N ASN A 365 4.24 4.78 8.72
CA ASN A 365 3.55 3.52 8.43
C ASN A 365 2.20 3.29 9.15
N SER A 366 1.58 4.33 9.70
CA SER A 366 0.25 4.23 10.33
C SER A 366 -0.88 4.82 9.48
N GLY A 367 -0.63 5.10 8.20
CA GLY A 367 -1.59 5.77 7.29
C GLY A 367 -1.67 7.30 7.44
N PHE A 368 -0.79 7.93 8.24
CA PHE A 368 -0.74 9.38 8.37
C PHE A 368 -0.28 10.08 7.07
N GLY A 369 0.77 9.57 6.40
CA GLY A 369 1.37 10.22 5.23
C GLY A 369 0.73 9.93 3.86
N ASN A 370 -0.23 9.00 3.78
CA ASN A 370 -0.79 8.49 2.52
C ASN A 370 -1.92 9.39 1.98
N ASN A 371 -1.94 9.60 0.66
CA ASN A 371 -3.05 10.23 -0.06
C ASN A 371 -4.16 9.20 -0.38
N ASP A 372 -5.35 9.71 -0.72
CA ASP A 372 -6.59 8.94 -0.92
C ASP A 372 -6.39 7.59 -1.63
N ALA A 373 -6.79 6.53 -0.95
CA ALA A 373 -6.51 5.15 -1.28
C ALA A 373 -7.52 4.53 -2.29
N GLY A 374 -8.54 5.30 -2.71
CA GLY A 374 -9.56 4.86 -3.67
C GLY A 374 -10.67 3.98 -3.06
N ARG A 375 -11.72 3.72 -3.85
CA ARG A 375 -13.02 3.13 -3.42
C ARG A 375 -12.92 1.73 -2.81
N MET A 376 -12.04 0.87 -3.34
CA MET A 376 -11.92 -0.51 -2.87
C MET A 376 -11.33 -0.60 -1.45
N ARG A 377 -10.63 0.45 -1.00
CA ARG A 377 -10.02 0.50 0.33
C ARG A 377 -10.95 0.98 1.44
N ASP A 378 -12.16 1.43 1.10
CA ASP A 378 -13.16 1.87 2.08
C ASP A 378 -13.70 0.69 2.91
N SER A 379 -13.72 -0.52 2.33
CA SER A 379 -14.19 -1.76 2.97
C SER A 379 -13.12 -2.53 3.74
N HIS A 380 -11.86 -2.07 3.76
CA HIS A 380 -10.76 -2.77 4.41
C HIS A 380 -10.67 -2.44 5.91
N ARG A 381 -10.69 -3.44 6.81
CA ARG A 381 -10.47 -3.22 8.25
C ARG A 381 -9.14 -2.52 8.51
N ARG A 382 -9.10 -1.55 9.42
CA ARG A 382 -7.85 -0.88 9.87
C ARG A 382 -7.33 -1.51 11.15
N SER A 383 -6.01 -1.46 11.37
CA SER A 383 -5.38 -1.92 12.62
C SER A 383 -5.61 -0.91 13.75
N GLY A 384 -5.47 -1.35 15.00
CA GLY A 384 -5.72 -0.49 16.17
C GLY A 384 -4.74 0.67 16.31
N ASP A 385 -3.51 0.51 15.81
CA ASP A 385 -2.45 1.52 15.83
C ASP A 385 -2.50 2.51 14.65
N HIS A 386 -3.46 2.35 13.73
CA HIS A 386 -3.60 3.21 12.56
C HIS A 386 -3.99 4.64 12.97
N PHE A 387 -3.35 5.66 12.38
CA PHE A 387 -3.58 7.09 12.71
C PHE A 387 -5.06 7.45 12.67
N ASP A 388 -5.75 7.14 11.59
CA ASP A 388 -7.19 7.46 11.46
C ASP A 388 -8.07 6.72 12.49
N VAL A 389 -7.65 5.56 13.01
CA VAL A 389 -8.40 4.85 14.06
C VAL A 389 -8.21 5.56 15.40
N LEU A 390 -6.97 5.97 15.71
CA LEU A 390 -6.62 6.71 16.93
C LEU A 390 -7.16 8.16 16.92
N HIS A 391 -7.26 8.75 15.73
CA HIS A 391 -7.63 10.14 15.47
C HIS A 391 -8.69 10.21 14.36
N PRO A 392 -9.94 9.78 14.64
CA PRO A 392 -11.00 9.77 13.66
C PRO A 392 -11.40 11.19 13.24
N ILE A 393 -12.07 11.32 12.09
CA ILE A 393 -12.56 12.61 11.58
C ILE A 393 -13.55 13.25 12.57
N ASP A 394 -13.49 14.57 12.66
CA ASP A 394 -14.39 15.38 13.46
C ASP A 394 -15.63 15.78 12.65
N LEU A 395 -16.78 15.17 12.99
CA LEU A 395 -18.08 15.49 12.37
C LEU A 395 -18.74 16.74 12.97
N SER A 396 -18.19 17.31 14.05
CA SER A 396 -18.61 18.59 14.61
C SER A 396 -18.02 19.80 13.87
N TRP A 397 -17.07 19.57 12.94
CA TRP A 397 -16.41 20.60 12.16
C TRP A 397 -17.41 21.58 11.52
N SER A 398 -17.22 22.87 11.76
CA SER A 398 -18.11 23.92 11.29
C SER A 398 -17.85 24.24 9.82
N VAL A 399 -18.90 24.17 9.00
CA VAL A 399 -18.93 24.58 7.60
C VAL A 399 -19.86 25.78 7.43
N ARG A 400 -19.44 26.74 6.62
CA ARG A 400 -20.14 28.00 6.41
C ARG A 400 -20.55 28.16 4.95
N PHE A 401 -21.78 28.58 4.72
CA PHE A 401 -22.33 28.85 3.39
C PHE A 401 -22.57 30.35 3.31
N ASP A 402 -21.61 31.10 2.78
CA ASP A 402 -21.72 32.56 2.68
C ASP A 402 -22.58 32.98 1.50
N ASP A 403 -23.54 33.87 1.76
CA ASP A 403 -24.46 34.47 0.77
C ASP A 403 -25.08 33.43 -0.19
N PRO A 404 -25.68 32.34 0.34
CA PRO A 404 -26.17 31.28 -0.52
C PRO A 404 -27.36 31.81 -1.35
N PRO A 405 -27.41 31.54 -2.67
CA PRO A 405 -28.66 31.72 -3.38
C PRO A 405 -29.76 30.90 -2.68
N SER A 406 -31.01 31.34 -2.76
CA SER A 406 -32.14 30.75 -2.02
C SER A 406 -32.25 29.22 -2.17
N GLU A 407 -31.76 28.68 -3.28
CA GLU A 407 -31.50 27.26 -3.46
C GLU A 407 -30.13 27.04 -4.14
N VAL A 408 -29.40 26.00 -3.72
CA VAL A 408 -28.20 25.49 -4.40
C VAL A 408 -28.44 24.07 -4.90
N SER A 409 -27.63 23.63 -5.86
CA SER A 409 -27.60 22.21 -6.22
C SER A 409 -26.89 21.36 -5.17
N ALA A 410 -27.25 20.08 -5.07
CA ALA A 410 -26.51 19.11 -4.24
C ALA A 410 -25.04 19.04 -4.66
N HIS A 411 -24.74 19.21 -5.96
CA HIS A 411 -23.38 19.30 -6.48
C HIS A 411 -22.62 20.50 -5.92
N GLN A 412 -23.24 21.68 -5.90
CA GLN A 412 -22.63 22.90 -5.37
C GLN A 412 -22.38 22.78 -3.86
N MET A 413 -23.35 22.28 -3.10
CA MET A 413 -23.16 22.02 -1.67
C MET A 413 -22.00 21.05 -1.43
N ALA A 414 -21.97 19.93 -2.14
CA ALA A 414 -20.91 18.92 -2.04
C ALA A 414 -19.53 19.49 -2.38
N ALA A 415 -19.43 20.36 -3.39
CA ALA A 415 -18.19 21.05 -3.74
C ALA A 415 -17.73 21.99 -2.62
N GLN A 416 -18.65 22.73 -2.01
CA GLN A 416 -18.34 23.60 -0.86
C GLN A 416 -17.89 22.80 0.37
N LEU A 417 -18.55 21.68 0.66
CA LEU A 417 -18.12 20.76 1.71
C LEU A 417 -16.70 20.23 1.43
N ARG A 418 -16.44 19.75 0.22
CA ARG A 418 -15.10 19.26 -0.17
C ARG A 418 -14.02 20.34 -0.02
N ALA A 419 -14.35 21.60 -0.29
CA ALA A 419 -13.41 22.71 -0.14
C ALA A 419 -13.11 23.07 1.31
N GLN A 420 -14.11 22.99 2.20
CA GLN A 420 -14.01 23.42 3.61
C GLN A 420 -13.59 22.31 4.57
N LEU A 421 -13.91 21.05 4.26
CA LEU A 421 -13.62 19.95 5.15
C LEU A 421 -12.10 19.68 5.23
N PRO A 422 -11.56 19.47 6.44
CA PRO A 422 -10.16 19.11 6.67
C PRO A 422 -9.83 17.63 6.39
N TYR A 423 -10.79 16.88 5.87
CA TYR A 423 -10.67 15.48 5.48
C TYR A 423 -11.32 15.23 4.12
N GLY A 424 -10.97 14.12 3.48
CA GLY A 424 -11.48 13.78 2.16
C GLY A 424 -13.00 13.61 2.17
N LEU A 425 -13.69 14.25 1.22
CA LEU A 425 -15.04 13.90 0.81
C LEU A 425 -14.96 13.32 -0.60
N ARG A 426 -15.23 12.03 -0.73
CA ARG A 426 -15.23 11.31 -2.01
C ARG A 426 -16.65 10.99 -2.41
N ILE A 427 -16.99 11.36 -3.64
CA ILE A 427 -18.32 11.21 -4.20
C ILE A 427 -18.15 10.36 -5.46
N GLU A 428 -18.99 9.33 -5.60
CA GLU A 428 -18.99 8.50 -6.80
C GLU A 428 -19.22 9.37 -8.04
N PRO A 429 -18.36 9.29 -9.07
CA PRO A 429 -18.60 9.98 -10.33
C PRO A 429 -19.76 9.30 -11.07
N ARG A 430 -20.88 9.99 -11.30
CA ARG A 430 -21.91 9.63 -12.30
C ARG A 430 -22.83 10.80 -12.65
N ASP A 431 -23.53 10.65 -13.78
CA ASP A 431 -24.44 11.58 -14.48
C ASP A 431 -25.19 12.58 -13.59
N ASN A 432 -25.44 13.79 -14.13
CA ASN A 432 -25.99 15.07 -13.63
C ASN A 432 -27.13 15.07 -12.55
N GLU A 433 -27.28 14.06 -11.70
CA GLU A 433 -28.34 13.89 -10.70
C GLU A 433 -28.17 14.87 -9.53
N LEU A 434 -26.93 15.03 -9.03
CA LEU A 434 -26.60 16.05 -8.03
C LEU A 434 -26.86 17.48 -8.54
N ASP A 435 -26.83 17.69 -9.86
CA ASP A 435 -27.14 18.97 -10.49
C ASP A 435 -28.64 19.23 -10.62
N GLN A 436 -29.49 18.20 -10.45
CA GLN A 436 -30.95 18.29 -10.53
C GLN A 436 -31.58 18.48 -9.14
N VAL A 437 -30.96 17.94 -8.09
CA VAL A 437 -31.43 18.11 -6.72
C VAL A 437 -31.15 19.54 -6.26
N ARG A 438 -32.18 20.22 -5.74
CA ARG A 438 -32.11 21.57 -5.16
C ARG A 438 -32.39 21.49 -3.67
N LEU A 439 -31.67 22.29 -2.89
CA LEU A 439 -31.83 22.38 -1.45
C LEU A 439 -31.65 23.82 -0.98
N ALA A 440 -32.39 24.19 0.07
CA ALA A 440 -32.22 25.45 0.76
C ALA A 440 -31.08 25.31 1.78
N LEU A 441 -30.12 26.24 1.75
CA LEU A 441 -29.07 26.32 2.76
C LEU A 441 -29.49 27.29 3.87
N PRO A 442 -29.19 26.97 5.13
CA PRO A 442 -29.46 27.88 6.24
C PRO A 442 -28.47 29.05 6.23
N ASP A 443 -28.91 30.20 6.74
CA ASP A 443 -28.09 31.42 6.89
C ASP A 443 -27.03 31.32 8.02
N SER A 444 -26.88 30.14 8.63
CA SER A 444 -25.98 29.86 9.74
C SER A 444 -24.97 28.76 9.38
N SER A 445 -23.83 28.74 10.06
CA SER A 445 -22.90 27.62 9.97
C SER A 445 -23.56 26.31 10.39
N LEU A 446 -23.22 25.22 9.71
CA LEU A 446 -23.63 23.87 10.06
C LEU A 446 -22.42 23.09 10.56
N SER A 447 -22.63 22.11 11.43
CA SER A 447 -21.62 21.06 11.60
C SER A 447 -21.57 20.17 10.36
N ALA A 448 -20.46 19.48 10.13
CA ALA A 448 -20.34 18.50 9.05
C ALA A 448 -21.43 17.43 9.15
N ASP A 449 -21.75 16.95 10.36
CA ASP A 449 -22.89 16.04 10.62
C ASP A 449 -24.23 16.62 10.12
N GLN A 450 -24.54 17.87 10.47
CA GLN A 450 -25.77 18.53 10.02
C GLN A 450 -25.81 18.70 8.50
N ALA A 451 -24.67 19.06 7.90
CA ALA A 451 -24.56 19.22 6.47
C ALA A 451 -24.74 17.89 5.72
N PHE A 452 -24.18 16.77 6.22
CA PHE A 452 -24.38 15.45 5.64
C PHE A 452 -25.83 14.96 5.79
N ARG A 453 -26.50 15.24 6.91
CA ARG A 453 -27.94 14.95 7.07
C ARG A 453 -28.79 15.69 6.04
N LEU A 454 -28.52 16.99 5.85
CA LEU A 454 -29.23 17.81 4.88
C LEU A 454 -29.04 17.27 3.46
N LEU A 455 -27.80 16.96 3.09
CA LEU A 455 -27.47 16.40 1.77
C LEU A 455 -28.11 15.02 1.56
N ALA A 456 -28.02 14.11 2.54
CA ALA A 456 -28.63 12.78 2.45
C ALA A 456 -30.16 12.85 2.35
N THR A 457 -30.80 13.76 3.09
CA THR A 457 -32.25 13.97 3.02
C THR A 457 -32.68 14.41 1.63
N ALA A 458 -31.93 15.33 1.00
CA ALA A 458 -32.23 15.81 -0.34
C ALA A 458 -32.02 14.75 -1.43
N MET A 459 -31.01 13.88 -1.28
CA MET A 459 -30.69 12.83 -2.24
C MET A 459 -31.55 11.56 -2.09
N GLY A 460 -32.18 11.39 -0.92
CA GLY A 460 -33.02 10.23 -0.61
C GLY A 460 -32.24 8.94 -0.38
N ASP A 461 -32.98 7.84 -0.21
CA ASP A 461 -32.41 6.56 0.24
C ASP A 461 -31.58 5.83 -0.82
N SER A 462 -31.59 6.27 -2.08
CA SER A 462 -30.76 5.65 -3.14
C SER A 462 -29.28 6.02 -3.04
N TRP A 463 -28.97 7.01 -2.21
CA TRP A 463 -27.63 7.48 -1.91
C TRP A 463 -27.32 7.23 -0.44
N GLN A 464 -26.07 6.86 -0.17
CA GLN A 464 -25.56 6.69 1.17
C GLN A 464 -24.30 7.51 1.35
N ILE A 465 -24.30 8.36 2.38
CA ILE A 465 -23.10 9.02 2.89
C ILE A 465 -22.59 8.19 4.06
N SER A 466 -21.34 7.76 4.01
CA SER A 466 -20.69 6.99 5.07
C SER A 466 -19.47 7.76 5.57
N ALA A 467 -19.53 8.20 6.83
CA ALA A 467 -18.39 8.78 7.52
C ALA A 467 -17.49 7.63 8.01
N LEU A 468 -16.34 7.46 7.38
CA LEU A 468 -15.30 6.54 7.80
C LEU A 468 -14.36 7.25 8.78
N VAL A 469 -13.62 6.49 9.57
CA VAL A 469 -12.66 7.05 10.54
C VAL A 469 -11.66 8.05 9.92
N GLY A 470 -11.33 7.96 8.62
CA GLY A 470 -10.36 8.86 7.96
C GLY A 470 -10.93 9.84 6.93
N GLN A 471 -12.16 9.64 6.45
CA GLN A 471 -12.75 10.38 5.33
C GLN A 471 -14.25 10.10 5.23
N VAL A 472 -14.95 10.86 4.39
CA VAL A 472 -16.37 10.66 4.09
C VAL A 472 -16.53 10.19 2.65
N VAL A 473 -17.37 9.19 2.44
CA VAL A 473 -17.72 8.69 1.10
C VAL A 473 -19.22 8.85 0.84
N MET A 474 -19.59 9.20 -0.37
CA MET A 474 -20.98 9.33 -0.81
C MET A 474 -21.18 8.56 -2.11
N TYR A 475 -21.89 7.43 -2.02
CA TYR A 475 -22.06 6.49 -3.13
C TYR A 475 -23.53 6.15 -3.35
N ARG A 476 -23.83 5.66 -4.56
CA ARG A 476 -25.15 5.14 -4.89
C ARG A 476 -25.28 3.69 -4.39
N GLU A 477 -25.62 3.55 -3.13
CA GLU A 477 -25.76 2.26 -2.46
C GLU A 477 -26.76 2.35 -1.31
N GLN A 478 -27.28 1.20 -0.87
CA GLN A 478 -28.31 1.11 0.16
C GLN A 478 -27.89 0.14 1.26
N GLY A 479 -27.78 0.65 2.48
CA GLY A 479 -27.51 -0.14 3.67
C GLY A 479 -26.13 -0.82 3.71
N LYS A 480 -25.17 -0.36 2.90
CA LYS A 480 -23.84 -0.95 2.86
C LYS A 480 -23.07 -0.59 4.12
N ARG A 481 -22.55 -1.58 4.83
CA ARG A 481 -21.74 -1.37 6.03
C ARG A 481 -20.25 -1.38 5.70
N TYR A 482 -19.53 -0.42 6.24
CA TYR A 482 -18.07 -0.33 6.17
C TYR A 482 -17.47 -0.67 7.53
N PRO A 483 -16.41 -1.51 7.60
CA PRO A 483 -15.82 -1.90 8.89
C PRO A 483 -15.23 -0.75 9.71
N ASN A 484 -14.93 0.39 9.08
CA ASN A 484 -14.39 1.58 9.76
C ASN A 484 -15.33 2.79 9.65
N ALA A 485 -16.64 2.59 9.42
CA ALA A 485 -17.59 3.69 9.48
C ALA A 485 -17.95 4.04 10.92
N ILE A 486 -17.94 5.33 11.22
CA ILE A 486 -18.40 5.90 12.49
C ILE A 486 -19.85 6.39 12.41
N ARG A 487 -20.33 6.73 11.20
CA ARG A 487 -21.70 7.20 10.97
C ARG A 487 -22.16 6.97 9.53
N TYR A 488 -23.46 6.76 9.35
CA TYR A 488 -24.13 6.62 8.05
C TYR A 488 -25.31 7.58 7.95
N TYR A 489 -25.54 8.13 6.76
CA TYR A 489 -26.66 8.98 6.42
C TYR A 489 -27.30 8.50 5.12
N ALA A 490 -28.61 8.24 5.13
CA ALA A 490 -29.38 7.85 3.96
C ALA A 490 -30.82 8.36 4.12
N GLY A 491 -31.27 9.22 3.21
CA GLY A 491 -32.53 9.95 3.37
C GLY A 491 -32.62 10.65 4.73
N THR A 492 -33.69 10.39 5.48
CA THR A 492 -33.90 10.93 6.84
C THR A 492 -33.25 10.07 7.93
N GLN A 493 -32.64 8.94 7.59
CA GLN A 493 -32.04 8.02 8.55
C GLN A 493 -30.59 8.42 8.83
N THR A 494 -30.21 8.33 10.11
CA THR A 494 -28.82 8.44 10.53
C THR A 494 -28.51 7.34 11.52
N ILE A 495 -27.44 6.60 11.26
CA ILE A 495 -27.00 5.48 12.10
C ILE A 495 -25.60 5.79 12.59
N THR A 496 -25.44 5.89 13.92
CA THR A 496 -24.12 5.99 14.55
C THR A 496 -23.68 4.59 14.94
N GLU A 497 -22.52 4.18 14.44
CA GLU A 497 -21.91 2.89 14.74
C GLU A 497 -20.45 3.13 15.07
N MET A 498 -20.01 2.74 16.27
CA MET A 498 -18.59 2.79 16.58
C MET A 498 -17.93 1.49 16.08
N PRO A 499 -16.93 1.55 15.19
CA PRO A 499 -16.17 0.39 14.73
C PRO A 499 -15.60 -0.41 15.89
N GLU A 500 -15.59 -1.74 15.78
CA GLU A 500 -14.97 -2.63 16.80
C GLU A 500 -13.51 -2.24 17.07
N VAL A 501 -12.78 -1.84 16.03
CA VAL A 501 -11.38 -1.42 16.15
C VAL A 501 -11.23 -0.16 17.02
N CYS A 502 -12.14 0.82 16.91
CA CYS A 502 -12.11 2.03 17.73
C CYS A 502 -12.48 1.72 19.20
N LYS A 503 -13.44 0.81 19.42
CA LYS A 503 -13.79 0.33 20.77
C LYS A 503 -12.62 -0.39 21.43
N ALA A 504 -11.89 -1.21 20.68
CA ALA A 504 -10.76 -1.99 21.18
C ALA A 504 -9.60 -1.11 21.68
N VAL A 505 -9.46 0.11 21.15
CA VAL A 505 -8.44 1.08 21.57
C VAL A 505 -8.95 2.11 22.59
N GLY A 506 -10.16 1.91 23.12
CA GLY A 506 -10.71 2.73 24.22
C GLY A 506 -11.21 4.12 23.80
N LEU A 507 -11.53 4.33 22.52
CA LEU A 507 -12.14 5.59 22.06
C LEU A 507 -13.66 5.52 22.19
N PHE A 508 -14.24 6.46 22.94
CA PHE A 508 -15.67 6.51 23.22
C PHE A 508 -16.31 7.79 22.63
N ALA A 509 -17.30 7.55 21.77
CA ALA A 509 -18.46 8.34 21.32
C ALA A 509 -18.39 9.83 20.90
N ASP A 510 -17.31 10.59 21.09
CA ASP A 510 -17.35 12.05 20.87
C ASP A 510 -16.78 12.54 19.51
N CYS A 511 -16.99 11.71 18.47
CA CYS A 511 -16.75 11.99 17.05
C CYS A 511 -17.99 11.50 16.24
#